data_AF-A0A9D1QQG0-F1
#
_entry.id   AF-A0A9D1QQG0-F1
#
_cell.length_a   1.000
_cell.length_b   1.000
_cell.length_c   1.000
_cell.angle_alpha   90.00
_cell.angle_beta   90.00
_cell.angle_gamma   90.00
#
_symmetry.space_group_name_H-M   'P 1'
#
loop_
_entity.id
_entity.type
_entity.pdbx_description
1 polymer ?
#
loop_
_entity_poly.entity_id
_entity_poly.type
_entity_poly.pdbx_seq_one_letter_code
_entity_poly.pdbx_strand_id
1 'polypeptide(L)'
;MSRKNWLVLIFMILAGCGILAYSMRDQNIHLIMLELSQMNWGWFLVAIVCICLYMGLEGVVDKIFIQDRYPDFSWKDALRLPPIEQLFNGITPFST
;
A
#
# COMPACT_ATOMS: atom_id res chain seq x y z
N MET A 1 6.08 15.28 -18.99
CA MET A 1 4.77 14.62 -19.17
C MET A 1 3.89 15.52 -20.03
N SER A 2 3.50 15.05 -21.23
CA SER A 2 2.77 15.86 -22.23
C SER A 2 1.47 16.42 -21.65
N ARG A 3 1.17 17.70 -21.92
CA ARG A 3 -0.05 18.39 -21.43
C ARG A 3 -1.35 17.65 -21.80
N LYS A 4 -1.31 16.74 -22.78
CA LYS A 4 -2.43 15.90 -23.21
C LYS A 4 -2.72 14.71 -22.28
N ASN A 5 -1.74 14.19 -21.52
CA ASN A 5 -1.96 13.06 -20.60
C ASN A 5 -2.57 13.47 -19.26
N TRP A 6 -2.58 14.75 -18.93
CA TRP A 6 -3.15 15.23 -17.65
C TRP A 6 -4.68 15.09 -17.62
N LEU A 7 -5.35 15.32 -18.75
CA LEU A 7 -6.80 15.09 -18.88
C LEU A 7 -7.17 13.61 -18.66
N VAL A 8 -6.39 12.68 -19.20
CA VAL A 8 -6.60 11.24 -19.00
C VAL A 8 -6.39 10.86 -17.53
N LEU A 9 -5.36 11.42 -16.88
CA LEU A 9 -5.09 11.19 -15.47
C LEU A 9 -6.23 11.72 -14.59
N ILE A 10 -6.74 12.93 -14.87
CA ILE A 10 -7.90 13.50 -14.18
C ILE A 10 -9.13 12.60 -14.38
N PHE A 11 -9.36 12.12 -15.60
CA PHE A 11 -10.52 11.27 -15.90
C PHE A 11 -10.43 9.92 -15.19
N MET A 12 -9.23 9.31 -15.12
CA MET A 12 -9.01 8.08 -14.35
C MET A 12 -9.24 8.28 -12.86
N ILE A 13 -8.74 9.39 -12.28
CA ILE A 13 -9.00 9.71 -10.86
C ILE A 13 -10.50 9.92 -10.64
N LEU A 14 -11.17 10.67 -11.50
CA LEU A 14 -12.62 10.90 -11.39
C LEU A 14 -13.42 9.60 -11.51
N ALA A 15 -13.04 8.70 -12.42
CA ALA A 15 -13.68 7.40 -12.55
C ALA A 15 -13.46 6.54 -11.29
N GLY A 16 -12.23 6.51 -10.75
CA GLY A 16 -11.93 5.82 -9.49
C GLY A 16 -12.71 6.40 -8.31
N CYS A 17 -12.69 7.72 -8.13
CA CYS A 17 -13.47 8.42 -7.11
C CYS A 17 -14.98 8.18 -7.28
N GLY A 18 -15.49 8.12 -8.52
CA GLY A 18 -16.88 7.85 -8.82
C GLY A 18 -17.30 6.43 -8.42
N ILE A 19 -16.47 5.43 -8.72
CA ILE A 19 -16.69 4.04 -8.31
C ILE A 19 -16.67 3.92 -6.78
N LEU A 20 -15.71 4.59 -6.12
CA LEU A 20 -15.63 4.62 -4.66
C LEU A 20 -16.86 5.28 -4.04
N ALA A 21 -17.30 6.43 -4.57
CA ALA A 21 -18.49 7.13 -4.08
C ALA A 21 -19.78 6.32 -4.31
N TYR A 22 -19.89 5.63 -5.45
CA TYR A 22 -21.01 4.72 -5.72
C TYR A 22 -21.00 3.51 -4.77
N SER A 23 -19.84 2.91 -4.55
CA SER A 23 -19.65 1.80 -3.61
C SER A 23 -19.99 2.19 -2.16
N MET A 24 -19.58 3.39 -1.74
CA MET A 24 -19.87 3.90 -0.39
C MET A 24 -21.32 4.33 -0.17
N ARG A 25 -22.10 4.58 -1.23
CA ARG A 25 -23.51 5.01 -1.11
C ARG A 25 -24.40 3.91 -0.53
N ASP A 26 -24.11 2.64 -0.83
CA ASP A 26 -24.83 1.49 -0.27
C ASP A 26 -24.41 1.19 1.17
N GLN A 27 -23.23 1.67 1.59
CA GLN A 27 -22.69 1.44 2.91
C GLN A 27 -23.24 2.49 3.90
N ASN A 28 -23.86 2.03 4.98
CA ASN A 28 -24.23 2.91 6.09
C ASN A 28 -22.96 3.44 6.75
N ILE A 29 -22.51 4.63 6.35
CA ILE A 29 -21.29 5.28 6.85
C ILE A 29 -21.33 5.42 8.39
N HIS A 30 -22.55 5.54 8.94
CA HIS A 30 -22.78 5.54 10.38
C HIS A 30 -22.44 4.20 11.06
N LEU A 31 -22.72 3.06 10.41
CA LEU A 31 -22.34 1.73 10.93
C LEU A 31 -20.82 1.57 10.93
N ILE A 32 -20.14 1.99 9.86
CA ILE A 32 -18.66 1.97 9.79
C ILE A 32 -18.04 2.82 10.91
N MET A 33 -18.59 4.00 11.18
CA MET A 33 -18.06 4.88 12.22
C MET A 33 -18.28 4.32 13.63
N LEU A 34 -19.40 3.61 13.85
CA LEU A 34 -19.71 2.96 15.12
C LEU A 34 -18.84 1.73 15.34
N GLU A 35 -18.62 0.92 14.30
CA GLU A 35 -17.68 -0.20 14.31
C GLU A 35 -16.24 0.26 14.56
N LEU A 36 -15.82 1.37 13.95
CA LEU A 36 -14.48 1.94 14.18
C LEU A 36 -14.30 2.45 15.61
N SER A 37 -15.36 2.99 16.22
CA SER A 37 -15.34 3.43 17.62
C SER A 37 -15.41 2.28 18.61
N GLN A 38 -16.08 1.17 18.27
CA GLN A 38 -16.14 -0.03 19.10
C GLN A 38 -14.96 -0.98 18.86
N MET A 39 -14.18 -0.73 17.80
CA MET A 39 -12.98 -1.50 17.49
C MET A 39 -11.98 -1.42 18.64
N ASN A 40 -11.43 -2.57 19.01
CA ASN A 40 -10.39 -2.62 20.02
C ASN A 40 -9.08 -2.08 19.43
N TRP A 41 -8.78 -0.83 19.76
CA TRP A 41 -7.56 -0.12 19.37
C TRP A 41 -6.27 -0.86 19.73
N GLY A 42 -6.30 -1.73 20.76
CA GLY A 42 -5.17 -2.60 21.10
C GLY A 42 -4.87 -3.63 20.02
N TRP A 43 -5.89 -4.32 19.52
CA TRP A 43 -5.73 -5.28 18.42
C TRP A 43 -5.38 -4.59 17.10
N PHE A 44 -5.90 -3.39 16.87
CA PHE A 44 -5.49 -2.57 15.74
C PHE A 44 -3.99 -2.24 15.78
N LEU A 45 -3.46 -1.88 16.95
CA LEU A 45 -2.03 -1.64 17.13
C LEU A 45 -1.20 -2.91 16.89
N VAL A 46 -1.65 -4.07 17.38
CA VAL A 46 -1.00 -5.37 17.09
C VAL A 46 -0.95 -5.62 15.58
N ALA A 47 -2.04 -5.37 14.86
CA ALA A 47 -2.08 -5.52 13.41
C ALA A 47 -1.06 -4.60 12.72
N ILE A 48 -0.95 -3.34 13.14
CA ILE A 48 0.06 -2.40 12.63
C ILE A 48 1.48 -2.94 12.90
N VAL A 49 1.75 -3.44 14.11
CA VAL A 49 3.06 -4.00 14.46
C VAL A 49 3.37 -5.23 13.60
N CYS A 50 2.40 -6.10 13.33
CA CYS A 50 2.56 -7.23 12.43
C CYS A 50 2.91 -6.78 11.00
N ILE A 51 2.25 -5.74 10.48
CA ILE A 51 2.56 -5.19 9.15
C ILE A 51 3.99 -4.62 9.12
N CYS A 52 4.38 -3.84 10.14
CA CYS A 52 5.74 -3.31 10.23
C CYS A 52 6.80 -4.42 10.32
N LEU A 53 6.52 -5.49 11.08
CA LEU A 53 7.40 -6.65 11.17
C LEU A 53 7.51 -7.38 9.83
N TYR A 54 6.39 -7.59 9.14
CA TYR A 54 6.37 -8.18 7.81
C TYR A 54 7.28 -7.41 6.84
N MET A 55 7.08 -6.09 6.73
CA MET A 55 7.88 -5.25 5.85
C MET A 55 9.37 -5.23 6.24
N GLY A 56 9.67 -5.29 7.55
CA GLY A 56 11.04 -5.37 8.05
C GLY A 56 11.72 -6.69 7.68
N LEU A 57 11.00 -7.81 7.81
CA LEU A 57 11.50 -9.13 7.42
C LEU A 57 11.69 -9.26 5.91
N GLU A 58 10.75 -8.73 5.12
CA GLU A 58 10.83 -8.68 3.66
C GLU A 58 12.08 -7.91 3.22
N GLY A 59 12.32 -6.72 3.78
CA GLY A 59 13.56 -5.97 3.51
C GLY A 59 14.85 -6.69 3.94
N VAL A 60 14.80 -7.53 4.99
CA VAL A 60 15.96 -8.37 5.36
C VAL A 60 16.20 -9.47 4.32
N VAL A 61 15.13 -10.10 3.83
CA VAL A 61 15.21 -11.12 2.77
C VAL A 61 15.77 -10.49 1.49
N ASP A 62 15.28 -9.32 1.08
CA ASP A 62 15.75 -8.60 -0.10
C ASP A 62 17.23 -8.24 0.01
N LYS A 63 17.66 -7.81 1.20
CA LYS A 63 19.08 -7.54 1.45
C LYS A 63 19.94 -8.78 1.24
N ILE A 64 19.54 -9.93 1.80
CA ILE A 64 20.29 -11.19 1.66
C ILE A 64 20.39 -11.60 0.19
N PHE A 65 19.31 -11.44 -0.57
CA PHE A 65 19.24 -11.82 -1.98
C PHE A 65 20.03 -10.86 -2.90
N ILE A 66 19.99 -9.56 -2.63
CA ILE A 66 20.65 -8.52 -3.43
C ILE A 66 22.14 -8.39 -3.07
N GLN A 67 22.53 -8.65 -1.83
CA GLN A 67 23.92 -8.62 -1.38
C GLN A 67 24.80 -9.63 -2.14
N ASP A 68 24.22 -10.71 -2.66
CA ASP A 68 24.92 -11.69 -3.52
C ASP A 68 25.35 -11.09 -4.88
N ARG A 69 24.61 -10.07 -5.38
CA ARG A 69 24.88 -9.41 -6.67
C ARG A 69 25.52 -8.03 -6.57
N TYR A 70 25.26 -7.27 -5.51
CA TYR A 70 25.73 -5.88 -5.36
C TYR A 70 26.22 -5.61 -3.92
N PRO A 71 27.55 -5.51 -3.70
CA PRO A 71 28.13 -5.39 -2.35
C PRO A 71 27.92 -4.02 -1.68
N ASP A 72 27.54 -2.98 -2.43
CA ASP A 72 27.30 -1.62 -1.91
C ASP A 72 25.84 -1.37 -1.46
N PHE A 73 25.03 -2.42 -1.31
CA PHE A 73 23.61 -2.26 -0.95
C PHE A 73 23.44 -1.95 0.54
N SER A 74 22.97 -0.73 0.86
CA SER A 74 22.83 -0.25 2.23
C SER A 74 21.53 -0.73 2.88
N TRP A 75 21.54 -0.89 4.21
CA TRP A 75 20.35 -1.24 5.01
C TRP A 75 19.19 -0.24 4.83
N LYS A 76 19.49 1.00 4.47
CA LYS A 76 18.48 2.03 4.20
C LYS A 76 17.74 1.78 2.88
N ASP A 77 18.38 1.14 1.91
CA ASP A 77 17.80 0.84 0.61
C ASP A 77 16.96 -0.45 0.69
N ALA A 78 17.44 -1.42 1.46
CA ALA A 78 16.71 -2.66 1.74
C ALA A 78 15.37 -2.44 2.47
N LEU A 79 15.29 -1.51 3.41
CA LEU A 79 14.03 -1.21 4.11
C LEU A 79 13.06 -0.35 3.28
N ARG A 80 13.55 0.31 2.23
CA ARG A 80 12.74 1.15 1.34
C ARG A 80 12.14 0.38 0.16
N LEU A 81 12.71 -0.76 -0.19
CA LEU A 81 12.21 -1.62 -1.27
C LEU A 81 10.79 -2.15 -1.00
N PRO A 82 10.50 -2.77 0.17
CA PRO A 82 9.21 -3.41 0.43
C PRO A 82 7.98 -2.50 0.23
N PRO A 83 7.93 -1.24 0.76
CA PRO A 83 6.78 -0.36 0.52
C PRO A 83 6.64 0.06 -0.95
N ILE A 84 7.76 0.17 -1.67
CA ILE A 84 7.75 0.53 -3.09
C ILE A 84 7.23 -0.66 -3.91
N GLU A 85 7.69 -1.88 -3.62
CA GLU A 85 7.24 -3.10 -4.27
C GLU A 85 5.75 -3.38 -4.02
N GLN A 86 5.26 -3.25 -2.79
CA GLN A 86 3.83 -3.39 -2.49
C GLN A 86 2.98 -2.36 -3.23
N LEU A 87 3.45 -1.12 -3.36
CA LEU A 87 2.76 -0.09 -4.12
C LEU A 87 2.69 -0.45 -5.61
N PHE A 88 3.79 -0.92 -6.19
CA PHE A 88 3.82 -1.33 -7.59
C PHE A 88 3.00 -2.60 -7.85
N ASN A 89 3.04 -3.58 -6.95
CA ASN A 89 2.20 -4.78 -7.02
C ASN A 89 0.70 -4.42 -6.95
N GLY A 90 0.32 -3.46 -6.10
CA GLY A 90 -1.05 -2.97 -6.01
C GLY A 90 -1.55 -2.19 -7.25
N ILE A 91 -0.66 -1.49 -7.97
CA ILE A 91 -1.00 -0.70 -9.17
C ILE A 91 -0.95 -1.55 -10.43
N THR A 92 0.04 -2.44 -10.53
CA THR A 92 0.21 -3.36 -11.64
C THR A 92 0.22 -4.78 -11.08
N PRO A 93 -0.92 -5.49 -11.09
CA PRO A 93 -1.00 -6.86 -10.61
C PRO A 93 -0.38 -7.78 -11.65
N PHE A 94 0.94 -7.70 -11.80
CA PHE A 94 1.73 -8.67 -12.55
C PHE A 94 2.52 -9.47 -11.53
N SER A 95 2.15 -10.74 -11.45
CA SER A 95 2.77 -11.81 -10.67
C SER A 95 2.19 -12.04 -9.27
N THR A 96 1.23 -12.98 -9.21
CA THR A 96 1.43 -14.21 -8.42
C THR A 96 2.77 -14.85 -8.71
#